data_AF-A0A8H3E109-F1
#
_entry.id   AF-A0A8H3E109-F1
#
_cell.length_a   1.000
_cell.length_b   1.000
_cell.length_c   1.000
_cell.angle_alpha   90.00
_cell.angle_beta   90.00
_cell.angle_gamma   90.00
#
_symmetry.space_group_name_H-M   'P 1'
#
loop_
_entity.id
_entity.type
_entity.pdbx_description
1 polymer ?
#
loop_
_entity_poly.entity_id
_entity_poly.type
_entity_poly.pdbx_seq_one_letter_code
_entity_poly.pdbx_strand_id
1 'polypeptide(L)'
;MNLHGGWEGFNLFELNYVSVPYSHRSGSCSSCGGEGGDQEPGTWYPIWWGAGEKASKWSGASGPRNIFYRNYMIKQQVDGGEYVEYRPYFARDGSLSSKIWQLGWDSQSPAGIRYTHLSVEDRAPIKDWQGHELVDFSQSPAYGANSFMEDPHTSLFLKDVSAATGTVATYSGVAGNSYCRGDVDLRVVGYYFAS
;
A
#
# COMPACT_ATOMS: atom_id res chain seq x y z
N MET A 1 2.66 -5.76 -2.22
CA MET A 1 2.44 -5.71 -0.77
C MET A 1 1.08 -6.31 -0.52
N ASN A 2 1.02 -7.42 0.18
CA ASN A 2 -0.18 -8.23 0.28
C ASN A 2 -0.64 -8.27 1.74
N LEU A 3 -1.85 -7.76 1.98
CA LEU A 3 -2.51 -7.85 3.28
C LEU A 3 -3.49 -9.00 3.23
N HIS A 4 -3.01 -10.21 3.50
CA HIS A 4 -3.68 -11.48 3.17
C HIS A 4 -5.02 -11.72 3.90
N GLY A 5 -5.40 -10.82 4.80
CA GLY A 5 -6.61 -10.92 5.61
C GLY A 5 -6.26 -11.20 7.05
N GLY A 6 -7.09 -11.97 7.78
CA GLY A 6 -6.73 -12.40 9.14
C GLY A 6 -6.76 -11.28 10.17
N TRP A 7 -7.46 -10.18 9.88
CA TRP A 7 -7.40 -8.96 10.67
C TRP A 7 -6.00 -8.35 10.76
N GLU A 8 -5.15 -8.61 9.75
CA GLU A 8 -3.83 -8.04 9.63
C GLU A 8 -3.90 -6.50 9.60
N GLY A 9 -3.34 -5.85 10.62
CA GLY A 9 -3.45 -4.42 10.85
C GLY A 9 -2.22 -3.83 11.52
N PHE A 10 -2.16 -2.50 11.56
CA PHE A 10 -1.07 -1.71 12.14
C PHE A 10 0.30 -1.96 11.49
N ASN A 11 0.33 -2.43 10.25
CA ASN A 11 1.58 -2.56 9.50
C ASN A 11 2.09 -1.19 9.02
N LEU A 12 3.40 -1.10 8.84
CA LEU A 12 4.07 0.00 8.14
C LEU A 12 4.76 -0.55 6.90
N PHE A 13 4.27 -0.13 5.74
CA PHE A 13 4.92 -0.32 4.46
C PHE A 13 5.57 1.00 4.04
N GLU A 14 6.89 1.08 4.11
CA GLU A 14 7.61 2.25 3.63
C GLU A 14 8.86 1.92 2.83
N LEU A 15 9.25 2.85 1.96
CA LEU A 15 10.49 2.80 1.19
C LEU A 15 10.64 1.55 0.30
N ASN A 16 9.55 0.89 -0.05
CA ASN A 16 9.60 -0.26 -0.96
C ASN A 16 9.63 0.20 -2.43
N TYR A 17 10.38 -0.52 -3.27
CA TYR A 17 10.21 -0.48 -4.73
C TYR A 17 9.35 -1.66 -5.18
N VAL A 18 8.16 -1.36 -5.68
CA VAL A 18 7.18 -2.34 -6.13
C VAL A 18 6.87 -2.07 -7.60
N SER A 19 7.45 -2.90 -8.46
CA SER A 19 7.16 -2.91 -9.90
C SER A 19 6.43 -4.20 -10.24
N VAL A 20 5.17 -4.09 -10.67
CA VAL A 20 4.33 -5.24 -10.98
C VAL A 20 4.20 -5.39 -12.50
N PRO A 21 4.82 -6.41 -13.12
CA PRO A 21 4.70 -6.63 -14.57
C PRO A 21 3.28 -7.12 -14.94
N TYR A 22 2.93 -7.06 -16.23
CA TYR A 22 1.67 -7.62 -16.73
C TYR A 22 1.55 -9.12 -16.43
N SER A 23 2.67 -9.85 -16.56
CA SER A 23 2.75 -11.28 -16.30
C SER A 23 2.48 -11.68 -14.85
N HIS A 24 2.53 -10.74 -13.89
CA HIS A 24 2.14 -11.03 -12.50
C HIS A 24 0.61 -10.95 -12.36
N ARG A 25 -0.06 -12.03 -12.80
CA ARG A 25 -1.51 -12.16 -12.88
C ARG A 25 -1.94 -13.61 -12.76
N SER A 26 -3.24 -13.80 -12.55
CA SER A 26 -3.87 -15.12 -12.56
C SER A 26 -3.69 -15.84 -13.90
N GLY A 27 -3.32 -17.12 -13.83
CA GLY A 27 -3.05 -18.03 -14.94
C GLY A 27 -1.86 -17.65 -15.83
N SER A 28 -0.95 -16.81 -15.35
CA SER A 28 0.39 -16.67 -15.96
C SER A 28 1.34 -17.82 -15.63
N CYS A 29 0.97 -18.69 -14.69
CA CYS A 29 1.65 -19.95 -14.45
C CYS A 29 0.60 -21.03 -14.13
N SER A 30 0.99 -22.31 -14.23
CA SER A 30 0.10 -23.46 -14.07
C SER A 30 -0.60 -23.57 -12.71
N SER A 31 -0.13 -22.84 -11.69
CA SER A 31 -0.66 -22.83 -10.33
C SER A 31 -0.76 -21.41 -9.73
N CYS A 32 -0.76 -20.37 -10.58
CA CYS A 32 -0.77 -18.99 -10.12
C CYS A 32 -2.18 -18.40 -10.23
N GLY A 33 -2.87 -18.27 -9.09
CA GLY A 33 -4.08 -17.44 -8.97
C GLY A 33 -5.41 -18.18 -9.02
N GLY A 34 -6.40 -17.52 -8.42
CA GLY A 34 -7.81 -17.87 -8.30
C GLY A 34 -8.18 -18.90 -7.23
N GLU A 35 -9.39 -18.74 -6.70
CA GLU A 35 -9.97 -19.64 -5.71
C GLU A 35 -10.17 -21.04 -6.33
N GLY A 36 -9.57 -22.08 -5.75
CA GLY A 36 -9.84 -23.47 -6.17
C GLY A 36 -9.22 -23.91 -7.50
N GLY A 37 -8.30 -23.14 -8.09
CA GLY A 37 -7.69 -23.44 -9.39
C GLY A 37 -8.39 -22.77 -10.58
N ASP A 38 -9.39 -21.92 -10.31
CA ASP A 38 -10.05 -21.12 -11.34
C ASP A 38 -9.17 -19.94 -11.77
N GLN A 39 -9.35 -19.47 -13.01
CA GLN A 39 -8.61 -18.32 -13.51
C GLN A 39 -9.41 -17.04 -13.30
N GLU A 40 -9.04 -16.27 -12.28
CA GLU A 40 -9.61 -14.93 -12.07
C GLU A 40 -9.17 -13.94 -13.17
N PRO A 41 -10.07 -13.11 -13.72
CA PRO A 41 -9.68 -12.11 -14.71
C PRO A 41 -8.84 -10.97 -14.12
N GLY A 42 -7.96 -10.37 -14.91
CA GLY A 42 -7.19 -9.18 -14.51
C GLY A 42 -5.78 -9.48 -14.02
N THR A 43 -5.07 -8.41 -13.65
CA THR A 43 -3.66 -8.47 -13.24
C THR A 43 -3.50 -7.91 -11.84
N TRP A 44 -2.58 -8.47 -11.05
CA TRP A 44 -2.38 -7.98 -9.69
C TRP A 44 -1.72 -6.60 -9.68
N TYR A 45 -2.05 -5.81 -8.64
CA TYR A 45 -1.55 -4.46 -8.43
C TYR A 45 -0.57 -4.41 -7.24
N PRO A 46 0.19 -3.30 -7.07
CA PRO A 46 1.18 -3.17 -5.99
C PRO A 46 0.62 -3.41 -4.58
N ILE A 47 -0.65 -3.08 -4.33
CA ILE A 47 -1.36 -3.39 -3.08
C ILE A 47 -2.40 -4.47 -3.36
N TRP A 48 -2.49 -5.45 -2.46
CA TRP A 48 -3.62 -6.37 -2.36
C TRP A 48 -4.27 -6.24 -0.98
N TRP A 49 -5.59 -6.10 -0.94
CA TRP A 49 -6.38 -5.95 0.28
C TRP A 49 -7.36 -7.11 0.44
N GLY A 50 -7.41 -7.71 1.63
CA GLY A 50 -8.42 -8.69 1.98
C GLY A 50 -9.78 -8.05 2.20
N ALA A 51 -10.60 -7.96 1.16
CA ALA A 51 -12.01 -7.57 1.29
C ALA A 51 -12.79 -8.65 2.05
N GLY A 52 -13.57 -8.27 3.06
CA GLY A 52 -14.13 -9.22 4.03
C GLY A 52 -14.99 -10.33 3.42
N GLU A 53 -15.79 -10.04 2.40
CA GLU A 53 -16.68 -11.04 1.77
C GLU A 53 -15.86 -12.08 0.99
N LYS A 54 -14.96 -11.67 0.08
CA LYS A 54 -14.11 -12.61 -0.67
C LYS A 54 -13.07 -13.30 0.23
N ALA A 55 -12.36 -12.54 1.04
CA ALA A 55 -11.29 -13.07 1.87
C ALA A 55 -11.80 -13.98 3.01
N SER A 56 -13.11 -13.98 3.33
CA SER A 56 -13.71 -14.90 4.33
C SER A 56 -13.47 -16.38 4.02
N LYS A 57 -13.31 -16.75 2.75
CA LYS A 57 -12.97 -18.12 2.34
C LYS A 57 -11.52 -18.51 2.71
N TRP A 58 -10.68 -17.55 3.07
CA TRP A 58 -9.27 -17.73 3.42
C TRP A 58 -8.99 -17.33 4.87
N SER A 59 -8.67 -16.05 5.09
CA SER A 59 -8.25 -15.52 6.40
C SER A 59 -9.20 -14.45 6.93
N GLY A 60 -10.21 -14.03 6.17
CA GLY A 60 -11.09 -12.90 6.52
C GLY A 60 -10.53 -11.55 6.09
N ALA A 61 -11.17 -10.45 6.53
CA ALA A 61 -10.79 -9.10 6.10
C ALA A 61 -9.40 -8.68 6.61
N SER A 62 -8.72 -7.79 5.86
CA SER A 62 -7.58 -7.03 6.42
C SER A 62 -8.06 -6.10 7.54
N GLY A 63 -7.21 -5.93 8.55
CA GLY A 63 -7.50 -5.18 9.77
C GLY A 63 -7.20 -3.68 9.68
N PRO A 64 -7.19 -2.98 10.83
CA PRO A 64 -7.11 -1.53 10.87
C PRO A 64 -5.72 -0.95 10.59
N ARG A 65 -5.72 0.30 10.13
CA ARG A 65 -4.57 1.22 10.14
C ARG A 65 -3.29 0.64 9.53
N ASN A 66 -3.41 0.13 8.30
CA ASN A 66 -2.26 -0.28 7.52
C ASN A 66 -1.67 0.94 6.80
N ILE A 67 -0.42 1.28 7.13
CA ILE A 67 0.24 2.52 6.69
C ILE A 67 1.06 2.26 5.43
N PHE A 68 0.86 3.08 4.40
CA PHE A 68 1.70 3.15 3.21
C PHE A 68 2.32 4.55 3.12
N TYR A 69 3.65 4.58 3.08
CA TYR A 69 4.41 5.83 3.09
C TYR A 69 5.62 5.73 2.17
N ARG A 70 5.77 6.67 1.23
CA ARG A 70 6.95 6.77 0.34
C ARG A 70 7.36 5.45 -0.34
N ASN A 71 6.40 4.64 -0.76
CA ASN A 71 6.67 3.47 -1.59
C ASN A 71 6.67 3.87 -3.07
N TYR A 72 7.67 3.42 -3.83
CA TYR A 72 7.68 3.54 -5.28
C TYR A 72 6.82 2.42 -5.88
N MET A 73 5.67 2.76 -6.47
CA MET A 73 4.70 1.76 -6.92
C MET A 73 4.28 1.97 -8.37
N ILE A 74 4.66 1.02 -9.24
CA ILE A 74 4.34 1.09 -10.67
C ILE A 74 3.74 -0.24 -11.16
N LYS A 75 2.87 -0.15 -12.17
CA LYS A 75 2.16 -1.30 -12.74
C LYS A 75 2.21 -1.26 -14.27
N GLN A 76 2.53 -2.39 -14.88
CA GLN A 76 2.33 -2.61 -16.31
C GLN A 76 0.98 -3.32 -16.51
N GLN A 77 0.01 -2.66 -17.14
CA GLN A 77 -1.38 -3.15 -17.25
C GLN A 77 -1.65 -4.05 -18.46
N VAL A 78 -0.83 -3.96 -19.50
CA VAL A 78 -0.94 -4.76 -20.73
C VAL A 78 0.43 -5.34 -21.09
N ASP A 79 0.44 -6.47 -21.80
CA ASP A 79 1.69 -7.09 -22.23
C ASP A 79 2.50 -6.15 -23.12
N GLY A 80 3.80 -6.03 -22.84
CA GLY A 80 4.69 -5.08 -23.51
C GLY A 80 4.34 -3.59 -23.31
N GLY A 81 3.34 -3.25 -22.50
CA GLY A 81 2.92 -1.87 -22.25
C GLY A 81 3.86 -1.10 -21.32
N GLU A 82 3.58 0.18 -21.15
CA GLU A 82 4.33 1.03 -20.23
C GLU A 82 4.00 0.73 -18.76
N TYR A 83 4.95 1.07 -17.88
CA TYR A 83 4.74 1.07 -16.44
C TYR A 83 4.15 2.39 -15.97
N VAL A 84 2.88 2.37 -15.61
CA VAL A 84 2.17 3.53 -15.08
C VAL A 84 2.28 3.62 -13.57
N GLU A 85 2.10 4.82 -13.03
CA GLU A 85 2.08 5.07 -11.59
C GLU A 85 0.85 4.43 -10.94
N TYR A 86 1.02 3.84 -9.76
CA TYR A 86 -0.09 3.32 -8.98
C TYR A 86 -0.72 4.40 -8.10
N ARG A 87 -1.58 5.21 -8.72
CA ARG A 87 -2.41 6.22 -8.05
C ARG A 87 -3.56 5.57 -7.27
N PRO A 88 -4.05 6.17 -6.18
CA PRO A 88 -3.62 7.45 -5.59
C PRO A 88 -2.40 7.33 -4.67
N TYR A 89 -1.84 6.15 -4.46
CA TYR A 89 -0.87 5.93 -3.37
C TYR A 89 0.58 6.30 -3.73
N PHE A 90 0.84 6.65 -4.99
CA PHE A 90 2.17 7.03 -5.47
C PHE A 90 2.12 8.00 -6.67
N ALA A 91 3.09 8.92 -6.71
CA ALA A 91 3.36 9.82 -7.83
C ALA A 91 4.88 9.99 -8.01
N ARG A 92 5.42 9.82 -9.23
CA ARG A 92 6.86 9.92 -9.51
C ARG A 92 7.40 11.34 -9.35
N ASP A 93 6.55 12.34 -9.56
CA ASP A 93 6.89 13.75 -9.36
C ASP A 93 7.11 14.14 -7.88
N GLY A 94 6.82 13.22 -6.95
CA GLY A 94 7.00 13.43 -5.51
C GLY A 94 5.85 14.19 -4.84
N SER A 95 4.80 14.59 -5.57
CA SER A 95 3.65 15.33 -5.04
C SER A 95 2.92 14.61 -3.89
N LEU A 96 3.05 13.30 -3.80
CA LEU A 96 2.46 12.46 -2.76
C LEU A 96 3.48 11.93 -1.76
N SER A 97 4.74 12.37 -1.83
CA SER A 97 5.82 11.78 -1.04
C SER A 97 5.70 12.05 0.45
N SER A 98 5.13 13.17 0.88
CA SER A 98 4.88 13.44 2.30
C SER A 98 3.61 12.75 2.83
N LYS A 99 2.77 12.20 1.95
CA LYS A 99 1.43 11.73 2.34
C LYS A 99 1.50 10.39 3.08
N ILE A 100 0.84 10.31 4.24
CA ILE A 100 0.66 9.06 4.98
C ILE A 100 -0.71 8.48 4.65
N TRP A 101 -0.73 7.33 3.97
CA TRP A 101 -1.97 6.63 3.63
C TRP A 101 -2.27 5.55 4.66
N GLN A 102 -3.42 5.64 5.33
CA GLN A 102 -3.86 4.68 6.34
C GLN A 102 -5.10 3.93 5.84
N LEU A 103 -4.90 2.73 5.26
CA LEU A 103 -6.01 1.88 4.82
C LEU A 103 -6.65 1.17 6.01
N GLY A 104 -7.97 0.95 5.93
CA GLY A 104 -8.75 0.37 7.02
C GLY A 104 -8.92 1.34 8.19
N TRP A 105 -8.94 2.65 7.94
CA TRP A 105 -9.00 3.67 8.99
C TRP A 105 -9.90 4.83 8.57
N ASP A 106 -10.72 5.33 9.50
CA ASP A 106 -11.63 6.42 9.19
C ASP A 106 -10.90 7.75 8.98
N SER A 107 -11.53 8.63 8.21
CA SER A 107 -11.07 9.99 7.91
C SER A 107 -11.86 11.06 8.67
N GLN A 108 -12.35 10.79 9.89
CA GLN A 108 -13.08 11.79 10.70
C GLN A 108 -12.16 12.79 11.39
N SER A 109 -10.89 12.44 11.58
CA SER A 109 -9.85 13.32 12.12
C SER A 109 -8.51 13.05 11.40
N PRO A 110 -7.50 13.94 11.52
CA PRO A 110 -6.18 13.68 10.96
C PRO A 110 -5.59 12.33 11.40
N ALA A 111 -5.68 12.01 12.68
CA ALA A 111 -5.20 10.72 13.21
C ALA A 111 -6.15 9.55 12.93
N GLY A 112 -7.40 9.81 12.53
CA GLY A 112 -8.52 8.86 12.58
C GLY A 112 -8.80 8.36 14.01
N ILE A 113 -9.91 7.66 14.22
CA ILE A 113 -10.33 7.23 15.57
C ILE A 113 -10.75 5.76 15.64
N ARG A 114 -11.03 5.11 14.51
CA ARG A 114 -11.55 3.75 14.44
C ARG A 114 -11.31 3.10 13.07
N TYR A 115 -11.41 1.79 13.09
CA TYR A 115 -11.48 0.98 11.88
C TYR A 115 -12.69 1.38 11.02
N THR A 116 -12.49 1.38 9.71
CA THR A 116 -13.59 1.45 8.75
C THR A 116 -13.24 0.60 7.53
N HIS A 117 -14.24 -0.09 6.97
CA HIS A 117 -14.03 -0.90 5.77
C HIS A 117 -13.74 0.00 4.57
N LEU A 118 -12.89 -0.49 3.66
CA LEU A 118 -12.87 0.04 2.31
C LEU A 118 -14.26 -0.13 1.70
N SER A 119 -14.86 0.97 1.30
CA SER A 119 -16.25 1.04 0.86
C SER A 119 -16.39 2.01 -0.30
N VAL A 120 -17.45 1.82 -1.08
CA VAL A 120 -17.84 2.69 -2.19
C VAL A 120 -19.12 3.43 -1.82
N GLU A 121 -19.89 3.87 -2.82
CA GLU A 121 -21.15 4.60 -2.65
C GLU A 121 -22.04 3.99 -1.55
N ASP A 122 -22.71 4.88 -0.80
CA ASP A 122 -23.54 4.53 0.37
C ASP A 122 -22.83 3.79 1.50
N ARG A 123 -21.49 3.88 1.58
CA ARG A 123 -20.66 3.19 2.59
C ARG A 123 -20.76 1.67 2.50
N ALA A 124 -21.18 1.12 1.37
CA ALA A 124 -21.20 -0.32 1.14
C ALA A 124 -19.75 -0.85 1.09
N PRO A 125 -19.35 -1.77 2.00
CA PRO A 125 -18.01 -2.37 1.95
C PRO A 125 -17.77 -3.06 0.61
N ILE A 126 -16.55 -2.93 0.07
CA ILE A 126 -16.18 -3.68 -1.12
C ILE A 126 -16.20 -5.18 -0.82
N LYS A 127 -16.74 -5.95 -1.76
CA LYS A 127 -16.81 -7.41 -1.64
C LYS A 127 -15.51 -8.09 -2.02
N ASP A 128 -14.79 -7.46 -2.94
CA ASP A 128 -13.56 -7.91 -3.55
C ASP A 128 -12.63 -6.71 -3.76
N TRP A 129 -11.32 -6.93 -3.66
CA TRP A 129 -10.31 -5.97 -4.06
C TRP A 129 -10.20 -5.86 -5.59
N GLN A 130 -10.43 -6.96 -6.29
CA GLN A 130 -10.42 -7.01 -7.74
C GLN A 130 -11.46 -6.03 -8.31
N GLY A 131 -11.04 -5.22 -9.29
CA GLY A 131 -11.85 -4.15 -9.87
C GLY A 131 -11.87 -2.84 -9.07
N HIS A 132 -11.25 -2.81 -7.88
CA HIS A 132 -11.19 -1.62 -7.02
C HIS A 132 -9.76 -1.11 -6.81
N GLU A 133 -8.77 -1.69 -7.49
CA GLU A 133 -7.36 -1.45 -7.19
C GLU A 133 -6.93 0.00 -7.46
N LEU A 134 -7.64 0.72 -8.33
CA LEU A 134 -7.36 2.11 -8.69
C LEU A 134 -8.32 3.12 -8.03
N VAL A 135 -9.23 2.66 -7.16
CA VAL A 135 -10.19 3.53 -6.47
C VAL A 135 -9.45 4.34 -5.40
N ASP A 136 -9.71 5.65 -5.37
CA ASP A 136 -9.24 6.50 -4.28
C ASP A 136 -10.17 6.41 -3.06
N PHE A 137 -9.89 5.47 -2.17
CA PHE A 137 -10.64 5.27 -0.93
C PHE A 137 -10.50 6.40 0.11
N SER A 138 -9.74 7.47 -0.19
CA SER A 138 -9.67 8.65 0.65
C SER A 138 -10.68 9.74 0.30
N GLN A 139 -11.37 9.61 -0.84
CA GLN A 139 -12.29 10.61 -1.35
C GLN A 139 -13.66 10.05 -1.64
N SER A 140 -14.70 10.83 -1.28
CA SER A 140 -16.08 10.54 -1.65
C SER A 140 -16.22 10.35 -3.18
N PRO A 141 -16.95 9.34 -3.66
CA PRO A 141 -17.88 8.47 -2.91
C PRO A 141 -17.24 7.23 -2.26
N ALA A 142 -15.93 7.04 -2.33
CA ALA A 142 -15.23 5.94 -1.69
C ALA A 142 -14.68 6.33 -0.31
N TYR A 143 -14.51 5.34 0.56
CA TYR A 143 -14.08 5.58 1.94
C TYR A 143 -13.22 4.44 2.47
N GLY A 144 -12.45 4.73 3.51
CA GLY A 144 -11.68 3.73 4.26
C GLY A 144 -10.17 3.84 4.13
N ALA A 145 -9.67 4.85 3.42
CA ALA A 145 -8.30 5.29 3.54
C ALA A 145 -8.26 6.71 4.14
N ASN A 146 -7.57 6.88 5.27
CA ASN A 146 -7.28 8.20 5.82
C ASN A 146 -5.95 8.71 5.25
N SER A 147 -5.98 9.89 4.64
CA SER A 147 -4.84 10.55 3.99
C SER A 147 -4.63 11.98 4.49
N PHE A 148 -5.05 12.29 5.72
CA PHE A 148 -4.97 13.64 6.27
C PHE A 148 -3.62 13.99 6.90
N MET A 149 -2.82 12.99 7.28
CA MET A 149 -1.50 13.22 7.82
C MET A 149 -0.45 13.33 6.72
N GLU A 150 0.55 14.17 6.98
CA GLU A 150 1.75 14.29 6.19
C GLU A 150 2.98 14.31 7.09
N ASP A 151 4.09 13.80 6.58
CA ASP A 151 5.39 13.87 7.23
C ASP A 151 6.47 14.24 6.20
N PRO A 152 7.34 15.23 6.50
CA PRO A 152 8.39 15.63 5.57
C PRO A 152 9.62 14.71 5.58
N HIS A 153 9.81 13.89 6.61
CA HIS A 153 10.98 13.04 6.79
C HIS A 153 10.98 11.84 5.83
N THR A 154 12.16 11.31 5.52
CA THR A 154 12.27 10.17 4.59
C THR A 154 11.61 8.90 5.13
N SER A 155 11.57 8.67 6.44
CA SER A 155 10.98 7.47 7.06
C SER A 155 10.16 7.85 8.29
N LEU A 156 9.08 7.09 8.55
CA LEU A 156 8.28 7.19 9.78
C LEU A 156 8.87 6.36 10.92
N PHE A 157 9.80 5.44 10.62
CA PHE A 157 10.42 4.55 11.59
C PHE A 157 11.87 4.91 11.92
N LEU A 158 12.69 5.18 10.90
CA LEU A 158 14.11 5.45 11.03
C LEU A 158 14.36 6.90 11.44
N LYS A 159 15.00 7.09 12.60
CA LYS A 159 15.31 8.42 13.17
C LYS A 159 16.41 9.18 12.44
N ASP A 160 17.37 8.45 11.86
CA ASP A 160 18.47 9.05 11.11
C ASP A 160 18.48 8.49 9.69
N VAL A 161 18.05 9.36 8.78
CA VAL A 161 18.04 9.16 7.33
C VAL A 161 18.75 10.32 6.66
N SER A 162 19.62 11.04 7.39
CA SER A 162 20.32 12.24 6.91
C SER A 162 21.21 11.95 5.69
N ALA A 163 21.67 10.72 5.54
CA ALA A 163 22.40 10.25 4.37
C ALA A 163 21.50 10.01 3.14
N ALA A 164 20.19 9.77 3.32
CA ALA A 164 19.24 9.47 2.25
C ALA A 164 18.86 10.76 1.48
N THR A 165 19.78 11.20 0.63
CA THR A 165 19.60 12.33 -0.28
C THR A 165 19.04 11.83 -1.62
N GLY A 166 17.88 12.35 -2.06
CA GLY A 166 17.29 11.98 -3.36
C GLY A 166 15.77 11.91 -3.41
N THR A 167 15.22 11.24 -4.42
CA THR A 167 13.78 11.06 -4.65
C THR A 167 13.27 9.73 -4.11
N VAL A 168 11.95 9.51 -4.08
CA VAL A 168 11.33 8.20 -3.77
C VAL A 168 11.97 7.06 -4.56
N ALA A 169 12.22 7.28 -5.84
CA ALA A 169 12.90 6.28 -6.68
C ALA A 169 14.33 5.97 -6.20
N THR A 170 15.04 6.97 -5.68
CA THR A 170 16.44 6.88 -5.26
C THR A 170 16.62 6.03 -4.01
N TYR A 171 15.78 6.20 -2.99
CA TYR A 171 15.89 5.43 -1.74
C TYR A 171 15.09 4.13 -1.74
N SER A 172 14.05 3.99 -2.55
CA SER A 172 13.28 2.73 -2.63
C SER A 172 13.96 1.64 -3.47
N GLY A 173 14.91 2.00 -4.34
CA GLY A 173 15.64 1.04 -5.19
C GLY A 173 16.82 0.36 -4.50
N VAL A 174 17.57 -0.47 -5.25
CA VAL A 174 18.81 -1.14 -4.77
C VAL A 174 19.85 -0.13 -4.23
N ALA A 175 19.80 1.13 -4.70
CA ALA A 175 20.61 2.23 -4.17
C ALA A 175 20.30 2.58 -2.70
N GLY A 176 19.07 2.33 -2.20
CA GLY A 176 18.70 2.45 -0.78
C GLY A 176 19.58 1.64 0.16
N ASN A 177 19.99 0.43 -0.26
CA ASN A 177 20.94 -0.41 0.47
C ASN A 177 22.30 0.29 0.66
N SER A 178 22.70 1.13 -0.31
CA SER A 178 23.96 1.88 -0.27
C SER A 178 23.89 3.05 0.73
N TYR A 179 22.71 3.61 0.98
CA TYR A 179 22.49 4.65 2.00
C TYR A 179 22.43 4.07 3.43
N CYS A 180 21.92 2.86 3.59
CA CYS A 180 21.92 2.14 4.88
C CYS A 180 23.26 1.44 5.18
N ARG A 181 24.24 1.47 4.26
CA ARG A 181 25.55 0.80 4.40
C ARG A 181 26.65 1.63 5.05
N GLY A 182 26.35 2.80 5.59
CA GLY A 182 27.31 3.61 6.34
C GLY A 182 26.74 4.03 7.70
N ASP A 183 27.25 3.43 8.76
CA ASP A 183 27.33 4.01 10.12
C ASP A 183 26.06 4.58 10.77
N VAL A 184 24.88 4.01 10.50
CA VAL A 184 23.69 4.35 11.28
C VAL A 184 23.59 3.43 12.49
N ASP A 185 24.00 3.93 13.66
CA ASP A 185 23.74 3.26 14.94
C ASP A 185 22.24 2.98 15.07
N LEU A 186 21.88 1.69 15.14
CA LEU A 186 20.50 1.24 15.36
C LEU A 186 20.00 1.76 16.72
N ARG A 187 19.38 2.93 16.74
CA ARG A 187 18.65 3.43 17.92
C ARG A 187 17.21 2.97 17.83
N VAL A 188 16.88 1.93 18.59
CA VAL A 188 15.49 1.48 18.82
C VAL A 188 14.65 2.67 19.32
N VAL A 189 13.40 2.75 18.86
CA VAL A 189 12.17 3.33 19.48
C VAL A 189 11.41 4.23 18.50
N GLY A 190 10.18 3.84 18.18
CA GLY A 190 9.26 4.54 17.27
C GLY A 190 8.77 5.89 17.79
N TYR A 191 8.46 6.78 16.84
CA TYR A 191 7.86 8.09 17.11
C TYR A 191 6.32 8.11 16.94
N TYR A 192 5.71 7.04 16.42
CA TYR A 192 4.27 7.02 16.11
C TYR A 192 3.48 5.81 16.66
N PHE A 193 4.13 4.91 17.40
CA PHE A 193 3.49 3.72 17.99
C PHE A 193 3.37 3.76 19.52
N ALA A 194 3.61 4.90 20.15
CA ALA A 194 3.47 5.07 21.60
C ALA A 194 2.77 6.40 21.93
N SER A 195 1.44 6.37 21.87
CA SER A 195 0.52 6.98 22.85
C SER A 195 -0.90 6.49 22.57
#